data_AF-A0A8S3F9H2-F1
#
_entry.id   AF-A0A8S3F9H2-F1
#
_cell.length_a   1.000
_cell.length_b   1.000
_cell.length_c   1.000
_cell.angle_alpha   90.00
_cell.angle_beta   90.00
_cell.angle_gamma   90.00
#
_symmetry.space_group_name_H-M   'P 1'
#
loop_
_entity.id
_entity.type
_entity.pdbx_description
1 polymer ?
#
loop_
_entity_poly.entity_id
_entity_poly.type
_entity_poly.pdbx_seq_one_letter_code
_entity_poly.pdbx_strand_id
1 'polypeptide(L)'
;DDFPYSIKCIYLLRPNSWMQRAISRITILNEITCSHPLIVCRTLAELHEHLDASQLSKDLAGLIDFRLFEWIERRAVIREDFLLSIA
;
A
#
# COMPACT_ATOMS: atom_id res chain seq x y z
N ASP A 1 -5.46 -18.88 -1.99
CA ASP A 1 -6.07 -18.24 -0.81
C ASP A 1 -6.35 -16.78 -1.13
N ASP A 2 -7.62 -16.47 -1.36
CA ASP A 2 -8.06 -15.10 -1.64
C ASP A 2 -7.94 -14.25 -0.38
N PHE A 3 -7.56 -12.98 -0.55
CA PHE A 3 -7.45 -12.05 0.57
C PHE A 3 -8.85 -11.86 1.19
N PRO A 4 -9.02 -12.03 2.52
CA PRO A 4 -10.35 -12.09 3.14
C PRO A 4 -11.11 -10.77 3.15
N TYR A 5 -10.47 -9.67 2.71
CA TYR A 5 -11.05 -8.33 2.67
C TYR A 5 -11.10 -7.81 1.24
N SER A 6 -12.20 -7.14 0.88
CA SER A 6 -12.33 -6.49 -0.42
C SER A 6 -11.36 -5.31 -0.51
N ILE A 7 -10.52 -5.32 -1.54
CA ILE A 7 -9.62 -4.20 -1.83
C ILE A 7 -10.47 -3.10 -2.48
N LYS A 8 -10.52 -1.91 -1.90
CA LYS A 8 -11.34 -0.83 -2.47
C LYS A 8 -10.64 -0.09 -3.61
N CYS A 9 -9.32 0.07 -3.50
CA CYS A 9 -8.51 0.80 -4.46
C CYS A 9 -7.03 0.50 -4.25
N ILE A 10 -6.23 0.64 -5.30
CA ILE A 10 -4.77 0.56 -5.26
C ILE A 10 -4.22 1.89 -5.79
N TYR A 11 -3.37 2.53 -5.00
CA TYR A 11 -2.63 3.74 -5.40
C TYR A 11 -1.20 3.36 -5.79
N LEU A 12 -0.75 3.83 -6.95
CA LEU A 12 0.61 3.64 -7.43
C LEU A 12 1.26 5.00 -7.68
N LEU A 13 2.24 5.37 -6.85
CA LEU A 13 3.10 6.52 -7.14
C LEU A 13 4.15 6.10 -8.17
N ARG A 14 4.14 6.73 -9.35
CA ARG A 14 4.94 6.32 -10.52
C ARG A 14 6.43 6.38 -10.17
N PRO A 15 7.16 5.25 -10.15
CA PRO A 15 8.60 5.29 -10.02
C PRO A 15 9.28 5.94 -11.24
N ASN A 16 10.53 6.34 -11.07
CA ASN A 16 11.39 6.92 -12.12
C ASN A 16 11.26 6.17 -13.45
N SER A 17 11.36 6.90 -14.57
CA SER A 17 11.04 6.47 -15.94
C SER A 17 11.63 5.14 -16.41
N TRP A 18 12.69 4.63 -15.78
CA TRP A 18 13.27 3.33 -16.09
C TRP A 18 12.39 2.13 -15.67
N MET A 19 11.46 2.30 -14.73
CA MET A 19 10.57 1.23 -14.23
C MET A 19 9.23 1.11 -14.97
N GLN A 20 9.01 1.85 -16.07
CA GLN A 20 7.71 1.86 -16.76
C GLN A 20 7.24 0.48 -17.24
N ARG A 21 8.16 -0.42 -17.61
CA ARG A 21 7.84 -1.80 -17.99
C ARG A 21 7.32 -2.66 -16.83
N ALA A 22 7.80 -2.40 -15.61
CA ALA A 22 7.29 -3.10 -14.43
C ALA A 22 5.88 -2.60 -14.08
N ILE A 23 5.65 -1.28 -14.18
CA ILE A 23 4.34 -0.67 -13.96
C ILE A 23 3.29 -1.23 -14.93
N SER A 24 3.59 -1.27 -16.23
CA SER A 24 2.63 -1.78 -17.22
C SER A 24 2.23 -3.22 -16.93
N ARG A 25 3.18 -4.03 -16.43
CA ARG A 25 2.91 -5.41 -16.04
C ARG A 25 2.01 -5.49 -14.81
N ILE A 26 2.19 -4.61 -13.82
CA ILE A 26 1.32 -4.51 -12.64
C ILE A 26 -0.10 -4.08 -13.04
N THR A 27 -0.24 -3.11 -13.94
CA THR A 27 -1.55 -2.66 -14.45
C THR A 27 -2.29 -3.81 -15.13
N ILE A 28 -1.63 -4.51 -16.05
CA ILE A 28 -2.20 -5.68 -16.74
C ILE A 28 -2.57 -6.79 -15.75
N LEU A 29 -1.71 -7.06 -14.76
CA LEU A 29 -2.01 -8.08 -13.75
C LEU A 29 -3.21 -7.68 -12.88
N ASN A 30 -3.39 -6.40 -12.54
CA ASN A 30 -4.56 -5.94 -11.78
C ASN A 30 -5.84 -6.08 -12.61
N GLU A 31 -5.82 -5.67 -13.88
CA GLU A 31 -6.95 -5.84 -14.81
C GLU A 31 -7.38 -7.31 -14.93
N ILE A 32 -6.43 -8.24 -14.92
CA ILE A 32 -6.70 -9.69 -15.05
C ILE A 32 -7.12 -10.33 -13.71
N THR A 33 -6.54 -9.90 -12.59
CA THR A 33 -6.57 -10.67 -11.33
C THR A 33 -7.45 -10.04 -10.26
N CYS A 34 -7.56 -8.71 -10.26
CA CYS A 34 -8.05 -7.98 -9.09
C CYS A 34 -9.26 -7.10 -9.41
N SER A 35 -9.43 -6.60 -10.64
CA SER A 35 -10.57 -5.72 -11.02
C SER A 35 -10.82 -4.56 -10.03
N HIS A 36 -9.80 -4.18 -9.26
CA HIS A 36 -9.88 -3.11 -8.27
C HIS A 36 -9.34 -1.83 -8.91
N PRO A 37 -9.95 -0.67 -8.65
CA PRO A 37 -9.54 0.58 -9.29
C PRO A 37 -8.08 0.88 -8.95
N LEU A 38 -7.25 1.00 -10.00
CA LEU A 38 -5.83 1.36 -9.93
C LEU A 38 -5.66 2.84 -10.28
N ILE A 39 -5.20 3.63 -9.32
CA ILE A 39 -4.94 5.07 -9.51
C ILE A 39 -3.43 5.28 -9.57
N VAL A 40 -2.93 5.64 -10.76
CA VAL A 40 -1.50 5.89 -10.97
C VAL A 40 -1.22 7.38 -10.82
N CYS A 41 -0.61 7.77 -9.70
CA CYS A 41 -0.21 9.13 -9.38
C CYS A 41 1.20 9.39 -9.92
N ARG A 42 1.42 10.48 -10.65
CA ARG A 42 2.75 10.88 -11.14
C ARG A 42 3.54 11.70 -10.14
N THR A 43 2.83 12.36 -9.22
CA THR A 43 3.42 13.25 -8.22
C THR A 43 2.80 12.98 -6.85
N LEU A 44 3.46 13.46 -5.80
CA LEU A 44 2.86 13.44 -4.47
C LEU A 44 1.59 14.31 -4.42
N ALA A 45 1.54 15.42 -5.16
CA ALA A 45 0.34 16.27 -5.20
C ALA A 45 -0.89 15.49 -5.68
N GLU A 46 -0.76 14.71 -6.77
CA GLU A 46 -1.85 13.84 -7.26
C GLU A 46 -2.24 12.77 -6.22
N LEU A 47 -1.30 12.29 -5.40
CA LEU A 47 -1.60 11.34 -4.32
C LEU A 47 -2.43 12.01 -3.21
N HIS A 48 -2.07 13.24 -2.83
CA HIS A 48 -2.76 14.03 -1.80
C HIS A 48 -4.15 14.53 -2.23
N GLU A 49 -4.48 14.52 -3.52
CA GLU A 49 -5.86 14.73 -3.99
C GLU A 49 -6.81 13.58 -3.61
N HIS A 50 -6.26 12.39 -3.36
CA HIS A 50 -7.02 11.18 -3.05
C HIS A 50 -6.93 10.75 -1.58
N LEU A 51 -5.83 11.09 -0.91
CA LEU A 51 -5.52 10.67 0.45
C LEU A 51 -5.22 11.88 1.32
N ASP A 52 -5.76 11.88 2.54
CA ASP A 52 -5.44 12.90 3.52
C ASP A 52 -4.03 12.69 4.08
N ALA A 53 -3.32 13.78 4.39
CA ALA A 53 -1.97 13.72 4.95
C ALA A 53 -1.88 12.92 6.26
N SER A 54 -2.96 12.85 7.05
CA SER A 54 -3.06 12.02 8.26
C SER A 54 -2.96 10.51 7.98
N GLN A 55 -3.18 10.08 6.74
CA GLN A 55 -3.14 8.68 6.32
C GLN A 55 -1.79 8.29 5.69
N LEU A 56 -0.89 9.27 5.51
CA LEU A 56 0.39 9.08 4.85
C LEU A 56 1.55 9.25 5.83
N SER A 57 2.65 8.58 5.54
CA SER A 57 3.90 8.72 6.27
C SER A 57 4.67 9.97 5.84
N LYS A 58 5.56 10.48 6.71
CA LYS A 58 6.31 11.72 6.46
C LYS A 58 7.17 11.70 5.19
N ASP A 59 7.67 10.53 4.79
CA ASP A 59 8.39 10.30 3.53
C ASP A 59 7.51 10.52 2.28
N LEU A 60 6.19 10.44 2.44
CA LEU A 60 5.20 10.78 1.41
C LEU A 60 4.53 12.14 1.68
N ALA A 61 5.19 13.02 2.45
CA ALA A 61 4.65 14.30 2.91
C ALA A 61 3.35 14.20 3.73
N GLY A 62 3.17 13.09 4.46
CA GLY A 62 2.09 12.91 5.42
C GLY A 62 2.48 13.22 6.88
N LEU A 63 1.61 12.84 7.81
CA LEU A 63 1.77 13.12 9.24
C LEU A 63 2.25 11.92 10.07
N ILE A 64 2.19 10.71 9.52
CA ILE A 64 2.55 9.48 10.25
C ILE A 64 4.06 9.34 10.34
N ASP A 65 4.57 9.22 11.56
CA ASP A 65 5.97 8.87 11.82
C ASP A 65 6.16 7.36 11.65
N PHE A 66 6.31 6.92 10.40
CA PHE A 66 6.45 5.50 10.10
C PHE A 66 7.87 5.01 10.38
N ARG A 67 8.01 4.06 11.32
CA ARG A 67 9.26 3.36 11.61
C ARG A 67 9.11 1.89 11.25
N LEU A 68 9.82 1.45 10.21
CA LEU A 68 9.69 0.10 9.66
C LEU A 68 9.92 -0.99 10.72
N PHE A 69 10.99 -0.87 11.51
CA PHE A 69 11.33 -1.88 12.52
C PHE A 69 10.24 -2.00 13.60
N GLU A 70 9.76 -0.88 14.13
CA GLU A 70 8.68 -0.87 15.12
C GLU A 70 7.37 -1.43 14.54
N TRP A 71 7.06 -1.12 13.29
CA TRP A 71 5.89 -1.68 12.60
C TRP A 71 6.00 -3.21 12.46
N ILE A 72 7.18 -3.71 12.07
CA ILE A 72 7.44 -5.15 11.96
C ILE A 72 7.32 -5.83 13.33
N GLU A 73 7.96 -5.27 14.36
CA GLU A 73 7.93 -5.80 15.72
C GLU A 73 6.50 -5.85 16.26
N ARG A 74 5.74 -4.76 16.14
CA ARG A 74 4.34 -4.70 16.56
C ARG A 74 3.47 -5.74 15.83
N ARG A 75 3.72 -5.98 14.54
CA ARG A 75 3.03 -7.02 13.77
C ARG A 75 3.42 -8.43 14.20
N ALA A 76 4.67 -8.65 14.61
CA ALA A 76 5.12 -9.93 15.15
C ALA A 76 4.44 -10.23 16.48
N VAL A 77 4.36 -9.24 17.38
CA VAL A 77 3.65 -9.34 18.67
C VAL A 77 2.17 -9.66 18.44
N ILE A 78 1.48 -8.93 17.55
CA ILE A 78 0.06 -9.20 17.22
C ILE A 78 -0.13 -10.65 16.71
N ARG A 79 0.81 -11.16 15.91
CA ARG A 79 0.76 -12.55 15.43
C ARG A 79 0.93 -13.54 16.58
N GLU A 80 1.86 -13.30 17.48
CA GLU A 80 2.12 -14.15 18.64
C GLU A 80 0.93 -14.15 19.62
N ASP A 81 0.39 -12.98 19.95
CA ASP A 81 -0.82 -12.84 20.77
C ASP A 81 -2.01 -13.59 20.18
N PHE A 82 -2.21 -13.49 18.86
CA PHE A 82 -3.26 -14.23 18.17
C PHE A 82 -3.05 -15.75 18.29
N LEU A 83 -1.82 -16.23 18.07
CA LEU A 83 -1.51 -17.66 18.19
C LEU A 83 -1.69 -18.18 19.62
N LEU A 84 -1.35 -17.38 20.63
CA LEU A 84 -1.59 -17.71 22.04
C LEU A 84 -3.08 -17.70 22.40
N SER A 85 -3.89 -16.88 21.74
CA SER A 85 -5.35 -16.83 21.98
C SER A 85 -6.13 -18.03 21.44
N ILE A 86 -5.52 -18.81 20.54
CA ILE A 86 -6.12 -19.99 19.90
C ILE A 86 -5.48 -21.31 20.34
N ALA A 87 -4.49 -21.27 21.24
CA ALA A 87 -3.79 -22.41 21.82
C ALA A 87 -4.40 -22.79 23.18
#